data_AF-A0ABD5W1E2-F1
#
_entry.id   AF-A0ABD5W1E2-F1
#
_cell.length_a   1.000
_cell.length_b   1.000
_cell.length_c   1.000
_cell.angle_alpha   90.00
_cell.angle_beta   90.00
_cell.angle_gamma   90.00
#
_symmetry.space_group_name_H-M   'P 1'
#
loop_
_entity.id
_entity.type
_entity.pdbx_description
1 polymer ?
#
loop_
_entity_poly.entity_id
_entity_poly.type
_entity_poly.pdbx_seq_one_letter_code
_entity_poly.pdbx_strand_id
1 'polypeptide(L)' 'MECHYCESGADIVVEREGIRVGVCERHFREQMEELSESEWVRNIEDELDIDRAE' A
#
# COMPACT_ATOMS: atom_id res chain seq x y z
N MET A 1 13.08 -11.20 -5.69
CA MET A 1 11.72 -11.49 -5.17
C MET A 1 10.75 -11.06 -6.25
N GLU A 2 9.71 -11.84 -6.51
CA GLU A 2 8.75 -11.57 -7.59
C GLU A 2 7.57 -10.77 -7.05
N CYS A 3 6.95 -9.99 -7.93
CA CYS A 3 5.73 -9.27 -7.60
C CYS A 3 4.61 -10.28 -7.32
N HIS A 4 3.81 -10.03 -6.28
CA HIS A 4 2.68 -10.89 -5.95
C HIS A 4 1.60 -10.91 -7.05
N TYR A 5 1.47 -9.83 -7.81
CA TYR A 5 0.42 -9.63 -8.80
C TYR A 5 0.89 -9.87 -10.24
N CYS A 6 2.20 -9.95 -10.50
CA CYS A 6 2.74 -10.33 -11.80
C CYS A 6 4.10 -11.00 -11.69
N GLU A 7 4.54 -11.61 -12.78
CA GLU A 7 5.81 -12.33 -12.88
C GLU A 7 7.04 -11.38 -13.00
N SER A 8 6.85 -10.08 -12.80
CA SER A 8 7.95 -9.11 -12.81
C SER A 8 8.71 -9.10 -11.48
N GLY A 9 9.93 -8.57 -11.49
CA GLY A 9 10.66 -8.31 -10.25
C GLY A 9 9.89 -7.36 -9.32
N ALA A 10 9.98 -7.60 -8.02
CA ALA A 10 9.46 -6.68 -7.00
C ALA A 10 10.46 -5.54 -6.75
N ASP A 11 9.97 -4.31 -6.78
CA ASP A 11 10.72 -3.10 -6.43
C ASP A 11 10.56 -2.75 -4.94
N ILE A 12 9.38 -3.08 -4.37
CA ILE A 12 9.04 -2.85 -2.97
C ILE A 12 8.77 -4.20 -2.29
N VAL A 13 9.30 -4.38 -1.08
CA VAL A 13 9.07 -5.57 -0.27
C VAL A 13 8.64 -5.13 1.14
N VAL A 14 7.51 -5.65 1.59
CA VAL A 14 6.96 -5.40 2.93
C VAL A 14 7.03 -6.70 3.73
N GLU A 15 7.47 -6.60 4.98
CA GLU A 15 7.43 -7.71 5.95
C GLU A 15 6.51 -7.35 7.12
N ARG A 16 5.62 -8.27 7.49
CA ARG A 16 4.82 -8.17 8.72
C ARG A 16 4.64 -9.55 9.33
N GLU A 17 4.96 -9.70 10.62
CA GLU A 17 4.79 -10.95 11.37
C GLU A 17 5.44 -12.17 10.69
N GLY A 18 6.58 -11.96 10.03
CA GLY A 18 7.31 -13.01 9.30
C GLY A 18 6.77 -13.31 7.90
N ILE A 19 5.69 -12.66 7.47
CA ILE A 19 5.18 -12.75 6.10
C ILE A 19 5.86 -11.66 5.27
N ARG A 20 6.48 -12.05 4.16
CA ARG A 20 7.12 -11.14 3.19
C ARG A 20 6.34 -11.11 1.90
N VAL A 21 5.98 -9.92 1.43
CA VAL A 21 5.28 -9.71 0.17
C VAL A 21 6.05 -8.69 -0.67
N GLY A 22 6.37 -9.07 -1.91
CA GLY A 22 7.00 -8.18 -2.89
C GLY A 22 5.99 -7.68 -3.93
N VAL A 23 6.10 -6.43 -4.34
CA VAL A 23 5.30 -5.83 -5.42
C VAL A 23 6.16 -4.93 -6.31
N CYS A 24 5.80 -4.83 -7.60
CA CYS A 24 6.42 -3.84 -8.50
C CYS A 24 5.79 -2.46 -8.29
N GLU A 25 6.47 -1.40 -8.74
CA GLU A 25 6.01 -0.01 -8.57
C GLU A 25 4.57 0.21 -9.07
N ARG A 26 4.23 -0.38 -10.22
CA ARG A 26 2.91 -0.25 -10.84
C ARG A 26 1.80 -0.76 -9.91
N HIS A 27 1.92 -2.01 -9.46
CA HIS A 27 0.91 -2.61 -8.60
C HIS A 27 0.89 -1.98 -7.22
N PHE A 28 2.02 -1.53 -6.70
CA PHE A 28 2.03 -0.78 -5.45
C PHE A 28 1.19 0.50 -5.54
N ARG A 29 1.32 1.25 -6.64
CA ARG A 29 0.54 2.46 -6.86
C ARG A 29 -0.96 2.17 -7.01
N GLU A 30 -1.31 1.18 -7.82
CA GLU A 30 -2.70 0.74 -8.01
C GLU A 30 -3.36 0.33 -6.68
N GLN A 31 -2.64 -0.43 -5.83
CA GLN A 31 -3.16 -0.80 -4.52
C GLN A 31 -3.28 0.41 -3.58
N MET A 32 -2.35 1.37 -3.62
CA MET A 32 -2.43 2.59 -2.80
C MET A 32 -3.60 3.50 -3.20
N GLU A 33 -3.90 3.60 -4.50
CA GLU A 33 -5.05 4.35 -5.01
C GLU A 33 -6.36 3.70 -4.52
N GLU A 34 -6.51 2.39 -4.69
CA GLU A 34 -7.67 1.62 -4.19
C GLU A 34 -7.82 1.75 -2.67
N LEU A 35 -6.72 1.74 -1.91
CA LEU A 35 -6.74 1.95 -0.47
C LEU A 35 -7.22 3.36 -0.12
N SER A 36 -6.73 4.39 -0.81
CA SER A 36 -7.16 5.77 -0.58
C SER A 36 -8.63 6.02 -0.89
N GLU A 37 -9.20 5.24 -1.81
CA GLU A 37 -10.62 5.30 -2.16
C GLU A 37 -11.49 4.42 -1.24
N SER A 38 -10.88 3.49 -0.51
CA SER A 38 -11.55 2.60 0.44
C SER A 38 -12.04 3.36 1.68
N GLU A 39 -13.27 3.10 2.10
CA GLU A 39 -13.90 3.73 3.29
C GLU A 39 -13.08 3.55 4.58
N TRP A 40 -12.20 2.54 4.62
CA TRP A 40 -11.23 2.34 5.70
C TRP A 40 -10.22 3.49 5.84
N VAL A 41 -9.70 4.04 4.74
CA VAL A 41 -8.78 5.19 4.80
C VAL A 41 -9.51 6.44 5.29
N ARG A 42 -10.76 6.68 4.87
CA ARG A 42 -11.60 7.76 5.44
C ARG A 42 -11.79 7.63 6.95
N ASN A 43 -11.91 6.41 7.47
CA ASN A 43 -12.07 6.19 8.91
C ASN A 43 -10.75 6.40 9.67
N ILE A 44 -9.61 6.04 9.06
CA ILE A 44 -8.28 6.32 9.61
C ILE A 44 -7.95 7.82 9.56
N GLU A 45 -8.37 8.55 8.52
CA GLU A 45 -8.25 10.01 8.41
C GLU A 45 -9.12 10.77 9.43
N ASP A 46 -10.23 10.18 9.88
CA ASP A 46 -11.08 10.75 10.95
C ASP A 46 -10.48 10.48 12.35
N GLU A 47 -9.80 9.34 12.52
CA GLU A 47 -9.17 8.94 13.78
C GLU A 47 -7.77 9.54 13.98
N LEU A 48 -7.04 9.77 12.87
CA LEU A 48 -5.81 10.52 12.83
C LEU A 48 -6.16 11.95 12.42
N ASP A 49 -6.30 12.85 13.38
CA ASP A 49 -6.42 14.29 13.20
C ASP A 49 -5.16 14.85 12.50
N ILE A 50 -4.99 14.51 11.21
CA ILE A 50 -3.89 14.98 10.38
C ILE A 50 -4.34 16.34 9.87
N ASP A 51 -4.13 17.35 10.70
CA ASP A 51 -4.01 18.73 10.26
C ASP A 51 -2.95 18.76 9.15
N ARG A 52 -3.42 18.77 7.89
CA ARG A 52 -2.60 19.04 6.72
C ARG A 52 -2.08 20.47 6.87
N ALA A 53 -0.90 20.62 7.47
CA ALA A 53 -0.21 21.90 7.49
C ALA A 53 0.07 22.34 6.04
N GLU A 54 -0.45 23.53 5.73
CA GLU A 54 -0.37 24.23 4.44
C GLU A 54 1.06 24.63 4.06
#